data_AF-A0A412FN00-F1
#
_entry.id   AF-A0A412FN00-F1
#
_cell.length_a   1.000
_cell.length_b   1.000
_cell.length_c   1.000
_cell.angle_alpha   90.00
_cell.angle_beta   90.00
_cell.angle_gamma   90.00
#
_symmetry.space_group_name_H-M   'P 1'
#
loop_
_entity.id
_entity.type
_entity.pdbx_description
1 polymer ?
#
loop_
_entity_poly.entity_id
_entity_poly.type
_entity_poly.pdbx_seq_one_letter_code
_entity_poly.pdbx_strand_id
1 'polypeptide(L)' 'MLENDIQVLNLIHENLFITQAELKEKMQVSIITVKRLMVDLQKRGVIERQGSSRRGK' A
#
# COMPACT_ATOMS: atom_id res chain seq x y z
N MET A 1 6.40 -13.40 6.09
CA MET A 1 5.93 -12.25 5.27
C MET A 1 6.62 -12.33 3.93
N LEU A 2 5.91 -12.05 2.83
CA LEU A 2 6.50 -12.00 1.49
C LEU A 2 7.43 -10.76 1.38
N GLU A 3 8.44 -10.80 0.52
CA GLU A 3 9.39 -9.69 0.31
C GLU A 3 8.68 -8.36 -0.02
N ASN A 4 7.63 -8.44 -0.84
CA ASN A 4 6.79 -7.29 -1.18
C ASN A 4 6.01 -6.71 0.00
N ASP A 5 5.62 -7.53 1.00
CA ASP A 5 4.93 -7.04 2.20
C ASP A 5 5.88 -6.14 2.99
N ILE A 6 7.11 -6.60 3.21
CA ILE A 6 8.12 -5.86 3.97
C ILE A 6 8.43 -4.54 3.28
N GLN A 7 8.60 -4.56 1.96
CA GLN A 7 8.87 -3.36 1.18
C GLN A 7 7.72 -2.35 1.25
N VAL A 8 6.47 -2.79 1.09
CA VAL A 8 5.29 -1.90 1.24
C VAL A 8 5.24 -1.28 2.62
N LEU A 9 5.44 -2.08 3.68
CA LEU A 9 5.34 -1.61 5.05
C LEU A 9 6.44 -0.59 5.38
N ASN A 10 7.66 -0.81 4.90
CA ASN A 10 8.74 0.17 5.04
C ASN A 10 8.39 1.50 4.35
N LEU A 11 7.87 1.45 3.13
CA LEU A 11 7.47 2.65 2.39
C LEU A 11 6.31 3.42 3.05
N ILE A 12 5.34 2.71 3.63
CA ILE A 12 4.25 3.32 4.42
C ILE A 12 4.81 3.93 5.71
N HIS A 13 5.74 3.26 6.38
CA HIS A 13 6.38 3.77 7.59
C HIS A 13 7.21 5.04 7.31
N GLU A 14 7.92 5.09 6.17
CA GLU A 14 8.67 6.27 5.73
C GLU A 14 7.75 7.43 5.32
N ASN A 15 6.59 7.13 4.73
CA ASN A 15 5.60 8.14 4.34
C ASN A 15 4.17 7.63 4.58
N LEU A 16 3.57 8.07 5.69
CA LEU A 16 2.20 7.71 6.09
C LEU A 16 1.11 8.18 5.11
N PHE A 17 1.44 9.10 4.21
CA PHE A 17 0.52 9.64 3.19
C PHE A 17 0.77 9.05 1.80
N ILE A 18 1.65 8.05 1.68
CA ILE A 18 1.99 7.45 0.39
C ILE A 18 0.73 6.88 -0.30
N THR A 19 0.58 7.25 -1.57
CA THR A 19 -0.53 6.77 -2.40
C THR A 19 -0.21 5.42 -3.04
N GLN A 20 -1.25 4.70 -3.47
CA GLN A 20 -1.07 3.45 -4.23
C GLN A 20 -0.34 3.67 -5.57
N ALA A 21 -0.46 4.87 -6.15
CA ALA A 21 0.25 5.23 -7.37
C ALA A 21 1.75 5.39 -7.11
N GLU A 22 2.13 6.07 -6.02
CA GLU A 22 3.55 6.20 -5.64
C GLU A 22 4.18 4.86 -5.25
N LEU A 23 3.43 3.97 -4.59
CA LEU A 23 3.91 2.62 -4.29
C LEU A 23 4.18 1.82 -5.57
N LYS A 24 3.31 1.92 -6.57
CA LYS A 24 3.51 1.29 -7.88
C LYS A 24 4.84 1.75 -8.50
N GLU A 25 5.08 3.05 -8.52
CA GLU A 25 6.32 3.61 -9.09
C GLU A 25 7.56 3.21 -8.27
N LYS A 26 7.51 3.32 -6.94
CA LYS A 26 8.65 3.00 -6.06
C LYS A 26 9.01 1.51 -6.03
N MET A 27 8.02 0.63 -6.08
CA MET A 27 8.22 -0.82 -6.08
C MET A 27 8.43 -1.41 -7.47
N GLN A 28 8.23 -0.62 -8.54
CA GLN A 28 8.29 -1.07 -9.94
C GLN A 28 7.38 -2.27 -10.25
N VAL A 29 6.18 -2.27 -9.68
CA VAL A 29 5.18 -3.33 -9.90
C VAL A 29 3.92 -2.77 -10.56
N SER A 30 3.03 -3.65 -11.01
CA SER A 30 1.73 -3.22 -11.53
C SER A 30 0.84 -2.61 -10.43
N ILE A 31 -0.03 -1.67 -10.80
CA ILE A 31 -1.01 -1.11 -9.86
C ILE A 31 -1.97 -2.18 -9.32
N ILE A 32 -2.23 -3.25 -10.10
CA ILE A 32 -3.04 -4.39 -9.67
C ILE A 32 -2.34 -5.15 -8.53
N THR A 33 -1.02 -5.33 -8.64
CA THR A 33 -0.19 -5.94 -7.59
C THR A 33 -0.28 -5.13 -6.30
N VAL A 34 -0.13 -3.80 -6.37
CA VAL A 34 -0.28 -2.91 -5.21
C VAL A 34 -1.67 -3.06 -4.58
N LYS A 35 -2.74 -3.05 -5.38
CA LYS A 35 -4.12 -3.21 -4.88
C LYS A 35 -4.32 -4.54 -4.17
N ARG A 36 -3.77 -5.64 -4.70
CA ARG A 36 -3.82 -6.96 -4.05
C ARG A 36 -3.09 -6.94 -2.71
N LEU A 37 -1.85 -6.44 -2.68
CA LEU A 37 -1.07 -6.29 -1.44
C LEU A 37 -1.83 -5.48 -0.39
N MET A 38 -2.41 -4.35 -0.78
CA MET A 38 -3.21 -3.51 0.11
C MET A 38 -4.40 -4.26 0.71
N VAL A 39 -5.17 -4.97 -0.13
CA VAL A 39 -6.33 -5.76 0.33
C VAL A 39 -5.88 -6.86 1.29
N ASP A 40 -4.78 -7.55 1.00
CA ASP A 40 -4.27 -8.64 1.83
C ASP A 40 -3.74 -8.13 3.18
N LEU A 41 -3.02 -7.01 3.20
CA LEU A 41 -2.55 -6.35 4.43
C LEU A 41 -3.70 -5.82 5.29
N GLN A 42 -4.75 -5.27 4.66
CA GLN A 42 -5.96 -4.82 5.36
C GLN A 42 -6.76 -5.98 5.95
N LYS A 43 -6.95 -7.07 5.19
CA LYS A 43 -7.61 -8.29 5.69
C LYS A 43 -6.89 -8.89 6.91
N ARG A 44 -5.56 -8.73 6.96
CA ARG A 44 -4.72 -9.15 8.08
C ARG A 44 -4.69 -8.15 9.25
N GLY A 45 -5.32 -6.98 9.12
CA GLY A 45 -5.30 -5.93 10.14
C GLY A 45 -3.94 -5.25 10.31
N VAL A 46 -3.03 -5.36 9.34
CA VAL A 46 -1.68 -4.76 9.42
C VAL A 46 -1.72 -3.27 9.10
N ILE A 47 -2.60 -2.87 8.18
CA ILE A 47 -2.77 -1.48 7.77
C ILE A 47 -4.26 -1.14 7.69
N GLU A 48 -4.58 0.14 7.84
CA GLU A 48 -5.92 0.67 7.62
C GLU A 48 -5.89 1.77 6.57
N ARG A 49 -6.97 1.87 5.78
CA ARG A 49 -7.13 2.98 4.84
C ARG A 49 -7.64 4.20 5.59
N GLN A 50 -6.92 5.31 5.49
CA GLN A 50 -7.42 6.62 5.87
C GLN A 50 -7.86 7.41 4.63
N GLY A 51 -9.10 7.91 4.62
CA GLY A 51 -9.67 8.73 3.53
C GLY A 51 -10.88 8.11 2.79
N SER A 52 -11.51 8.89 1.91
CA SER A 52 -12.74 8.49 1.20
C SER A 52 -12.44 7.71 -0.09
N SER A 53 -13.36 6.83 -0.49
CA SER A 53 -13.31 6.10 -1.76
C SER A 53 -13.23 7.00 -3.00
N ARG A 54 -13.79 8.22 -2.91
CA ARG A 54 -13.89 9.17 -4.04
C ARG A 54 -12.92 10.34 -3.95
N ARG A 55 -12.36 10.58 -2.78
CA ARG A 55 -11.42 11.66 -2.48
C ARG A 55 -10.43 11.06 -1.51
N GLY A 56 -9.31 10.55 -2.04
CA GLY A 56 -8.14 10.39 -1.17
C GLY A 56 -7.99 11.71 -0.42
N LYS A 57 -7.84 11.64 0.91
CA LYS A 57 -7.47 12.85 1.64
C LYS A 57 -6.12 13.31 1.15
#